data_AF-A0A6B0SRC0-F1
#
_entry.id   AF-A0A6B0SRC0-F1
#
_cell.length_a   1.000
_cell.length_b   1.000
_cell.length_c   1.000
_cell.angle_alpha   90.00
_cell.angle_beta   90.00
_cell.angle_gamma   90.00
#
_symmetry.space_group_name_H-M   'P 1'
#
loop_
_entity.id
_entity.type
_entity.pdbx_description
1 polymer ?
#
loop_
_entity_poly.entity_id
_entity_poly.type
_entity_poly.pdbx_seq_one_letter_code
_entity_poly.pdbx_strand_id
1 'polypeptide(L)'
;LFGAPVLLAAYRGAGVPEQDDPVVADSPRSVAGPGFAGSLAGAAVAYVPGVSGAIAAVFAVEATGVDGDRAFVAALSGVNTANTVFALFALFALGDPHTGVLVAFERASLPRTLPLLLASIALAACAGAVLVPVLGDRYFRLVRALNHRRLTAAVCVLLAVLAWVFAGWLGVGLLCVATLVGLIPPHFGARRVHLMAVLLVPIAL
;
A
#
# COMPACT_ATOMS: atom_id res chain seq x y z
N LEU A 1 4.07 -12.80 0.62
CA LEU A 1 4.13 -12.58 2.08
C LEU A 1 2.86 -11.90 2.61
N PHE A 2 2.38 -10.82 2.01
CA PHE A 2 1.25 -10.06 2.60
C PHE A 2 -0.07 -10.13 1.82
N GLY A 3 -0.04 -10.18 0.48
CA GLY A 3 -1.26 -10.20 -0.35
C GLY A 3 -2.01 -11.53 -0.34
N ALA A 4 -1.45 -12.55 -1.01
CA ALA A 4 -2.10 -13.86 -1.18
C ALA A 4 -2.55 -14.54 0.14
N PRO A 5 -1.78 -14.50 1.24
CA PRO A 5 -2.23 -15.03 2.55
C PRO A 5 -3.50 -14.36 3.08
N VAL A 6 -3.62 -13.05 2.89
CA VAL A 6 -4.80 -12.29 3.32
C VAL A 6 -6.00 -12.64 2.44
N LEU A 7 -5.80 -12.77 1.12
CA LEU A 7 -6.83 -13.21 0.20
C LEU A 7 -7.33 -14.62 0.55
N LEU A 8 -6.43 -15.56 0.82
CA LEU A 8 -6.80 -16.92 1.24
C LEU A 8 -7.55 -16.95 2.57
N ALA A 9 -7.17 -16.11 3.53
CA ALA A 9 -7.93 -15.95 4.77
C ALA A 9 -9.32 -15.36 4.52
N ALA A 10 -9.41 -14.34 3.66
CA ALA A 10 -10.65 -13.69 3.26
C ALA A 10 -11.59 -14.62 2.47
N TYR A 11 -11.06 -15.64 1.78
CA TYR A 11 -11.86 -16.61 1.03
C TYR A 11 -12.99 -17.27 1.86
N ARG A 12 -12.81 -17.40 3.17
CA ARG A 12 -13.82 -17.95 4.10
C ARG A 12 -14.72 -16.88 4.73
N GLY A 13 -14.45 -15.60 4.51
CA GLY A 13 -15.21 -14.48 5.06
C GLY A 13 -16.56 -14.24 4.38
N ALA A 14 -17.40 -13.45 5.02
CA ALA A 14 -18.73 -13.06 4.54
C ALA A 14 -18.71 -11.98 3.44
N GLY A 15 -17.53 -11.51 3.04
CA GLY A 15 -17.36 -10.42 2.08
C GLY A 15 -17.35 -9.04 2.72
N VAL A 16 -17.69 -8.01 1.94
CA VAL A 16 -17.70 -6.61 2.39
C VAL A 16 -18.92 -6.37 3.28
N PRO A 17 -18.76 -5.89 4.52
CA PRO A 17 -19.88 -5.61 5.41
C PRO A 17 -20.81 -4.53 4.83
N GLU A 18 -22.05 -4.45 5.32
CA GLU A 18 -22.95 -3.34 4.98
C GLU A 18 -22.30 -1.99 5.31
N GLN A 19 -22.37 -1.06 4.36
CA GLN A 19 -21.84 0.29 4.53
C GLN A 19 -23.05 1.16 4.89
N ASP A 20 -23.03 1.72 6.11
CA ASP A 20 -24.06 2.63 6.62
C ASP A 20 -23.95 4.02 5.95
N ASP A 21 -24.75 4.97 6.45
CA ASP A 21 -24.91 6.35 5.97
C ASP A 21 -23.60 7.03 5.48
N PRO A 22 -23.58 7.64 4.27
CA PRO A 22 -22.44 8.40 3.75
C PRO A 22 -22.08 9.67 4.55
N VAL A 23 -22.83 10.03 5.58
CA VAL A 23 -22.50 11.16 6.46
C VAL A 23 -21.08 11.01 7.03
N VAL A 24 -20.22 11.96 6.68
CA VAL A 24 -18.89 12.11 7.26
C VAL A 24 -19.06 12.59 8.70
N ALA A 25 -19.12 11.65 9.64
CA ALA A 25 -19.27 11.94 11.07
C ALA A 25 -17.97 12.46 11.72
N ASP A 26 -16.83 12.25 11.06
CA ASP A 26 -15.53 12.65 11.58
C ASP A 26 -15.22 14.13 11.33
N SER A 27 -14.61 14.77 12.32
CA SER A 27 -14.12 16.13 12.19
C SER A 27 -12.96 16.21 11.18
N PRO A 28 -12.79 17.32 10.44
CA PRO A 28 -11.62 17.49 9.57
C PRO A 28 -10.28 17.33 10.30
N ARG A 29 -10.23 17.66 11.60
CA ARG A 29 -9.03 17.56 12.44
C ARG A 29 -8.61 16.12 12.72
N SER A 30 -9.56 15.19 12.87
CA SER A 30 -9.26 13.77 13.09
C SER A 30 -8.69 13.08 11.84
N VAL A 31 -8.75 13.73 10.68
CA VAL A 31 -8.15 13.25 9.42
C VAL A 31 -6.88 14.04 9.08
N ALA A 32 -6.92 15.37 9.22
CA ALA A 32 -5.81 16.25 8.84
C ALA A 32 -4.56 16.04 9.70
N GLY A 33 -4.72 15.87 11.01
CA GLY A 33 -3.60 15.62 11.93
C GLY A 33 -2.84 14.33 11.56
N PRO A 34 -3.52 13.16 11.54
CA PRO A 34 -2.90 11.90 11.13
C PRO A 34 -2.35 11.93 9.70
N GLY A 35 -3.05 12.55 8.75
CA GLY A 35 -2.56 12.68 7.37
C GLY A 35 -1.27 13.49 7.27
N PHE A 36 -1.15 14.59 8.00
CA PHE A 36 0.06 15.41 8.04
C PHE A 36 1.21 14.68 8.74
N ALA A 37 0.96 14.10 9.92
CA ALA A 37 1.94 13.29 10.63
C ALA A 37 2.42 12.10 9.76
N GLY A 38 1.50 11.46 9.05
CA GLY A 38 1.80 10.40 8.08
C GLY A 38 2.67 10.88 6.94
N SER A 39 2.44 12.10 6.44
CA SER A 39 3.26 12.68 5.38
C SER A 39 4.70 12.94 5.84
N LEU A 40 4.88 13.43 7.07
CA LEU A 40 6.22 13.58 7.68
C LEU A 40 6.89 12.22 7.94
N ALA A 41 6.15 11.25 8.46
CA ALA A 41 6.67 9.90 8.69
C ALA A 41 7.06 9.22 7.37
N GLY A 42 6.25 9.39 6.31
CA GLY A 42 6.55 8.88 4.97
C GLY A 42 7.78 9.55 4.35
N ALA A 43 7.99 10.83 4.60
CA ALA A 43 9.21 11.53 4.18
C ALA A 43 10.46 10.93 4.82
N ALA A 44 10.42 10.69 6.13
CA ALA A 44 11.53 10.07 6.84
C ALA A 44 11.78 8.63 6.38
N VAL A 45 10.72 7.83 6.29
CA VAL A 45 10.81 6.40 5.98
C VAL A 45 11.14 6.13 4.51
N ALA A 46 10.91 7.08 3.60
CA ALA A 46 11.36 6.97 2.21
C ALA A 46 12.88 6.73 2.09
N TYR A 47 13.66 7.13 3.10
CA TYR A 47 15.11 6.91 3.17
C TYR A 47 15.54 5.81 4.16
N VAL A 48 14.60 5.21 4.90
CA VAL A 48 14.89 4.17 5.88
C VAL A 48 14.46 2.81 5.32
N PRO A 49 15.39 2.00 4.81
CA PRO A 49 15.03 0.74 4.22
C PRO A 49 14.54 -0.23 5.32
N GLY A 50 13.56 -1.08 4.98
CA GLY A 50 12.99 -2.06 5.92
C GLY A 50 11.82 -1.54 6.77
N VAL A 51 11.54 -0.24 6.76
CA VAL A 51 10.32 0.31 7.37
C VAL A 51 9.24 0.46 6.30
N SER A 52 8.14 -0.27 6.45
CA SER A 52 7.00 -0.17 5.52
C SER A 52 6.15 1.06 5.81
N GLY A 53 5.42 1.53 4.78
CA GLY A 53 4.50 2.67 4.96
C GLY A 53 3.41 2.43 6.01
N ALA A 54 2.97 1.17 6.19
CA ALA A 54 2.03 0.82 7.25
C ALA A 54 2.63 1.00 8.65
N ILE A 55 3.91 0.68 8.84
CA ILE A 55 4.61 0.89 10.12
C ILE A 55 4.72 2.39 10.39
N ALA A 56 5.11 3.18 9.39
CA ALA A 56 5.18 4.64 9.48
C ALA A 56 3.81 5.25 9.84
N ALA A 57 2.72 4.74 9.24
CA ALA A 57 1.37 5.19 9.52
C ALA A 57 0.94 4.89 10.96
N VAL A 58 1.27 3.70 11.50
CA VAL A 58 1.00 3.37 12.91
C VAL A 58 1.70 4.36 13.85
N PHE A 59 2.98 4.66 13.62
CA PHE A 59 3.69 5.65 14.42
C PHE A 59 3.11 7.06 14.30
N ALA A 60 2.67 7.45 13.09
CA ALA A 60 2.04 8.74 12.86
C ALA A 60 0.71 8.88 13.60
N VAL A 61 -0.14 7.84 13.59
CA VAL A 61 -1.40 7.81 14.34
C VAL A 61 -1.13 7.93 15.83
N GLU A 62 -0.23 7.11 16.37
CA GLU A 62 0.18 7.14 17.78
C GLU A 62 0.68 8.52 18.21
N ALA A 63 1.51 9.16 17.37
CA ALA A 63 2.05 10.49 17.63
C ALA A 63 0.97 11.59 17.68
N THR A 64 -0.17 11.39 17.02
CA THR A 64 -1.29 12.34 17.03
C THR A 64 -2.30 12.08 18.14
N GLY A 65 -2.27 10.89 18.76
CA GLY A 65 -3.26 10.47 19.77
C GLY A 65 -4.70 10.35 19.24
N VAL A 66 -4.87 10.29 17.91
CA VAL A 66 -6.18 10.14 17.26
C VAL A 66 -6.36 8.67 16.90
N ASP A 67 -7.29 7.99 17.54
CA ASP A 67 -7.56 6.58 17.27
C ASP A 67 -8.62 6.37 16.18
N GLY A 68 -8.56 5.20 15.55
CA GLY A 68 -9.59 4.71 14.63
C GLY A 68 -9.08 4.41 13.21
N ASP A 69 -9.84 3.57 12.50
CA ASP A 69 -9.48 3.10 11.17
C ASP A 69 -9.32 4.24 10.16
N ARG A 70 -10.12 5.31 10.30
CA ARG A 70 -10.07 6.49 9.43
C ARG A 70 -8.80 7.32 9.64
N ALA A 71 -8.34 7.46 10.89
CA ALA A 71 -7.07 8.10 11.21
C ALA A 71 -5.89 7.31 10.61
N PHE A 72 -5.92 5.98 10.72
CA PHE A 72 -4.93 5.11 10.08
C PHE A 72 -4.92 5.24 8.55
N VAL A 73 -6.10 5.23 7.91
CA VAL A 73 -6.20 5.41 6.45
C VAL A 73 -5.69 6.79 6.02
N ALA A 74 -5.99 7.85 6.79
CA ALA A 74 -5.49 9.19 6.54
C ALA A 74 -3.96 9.26 6.64
N ALA A 75 -3.39 8.73 7.72
CA ALA A 75 -1.96 8.67 7.92
C ALA A 75 -1.26 7.85 6.83
N LEU A 76 -1.78 6.67 6.51
CA LEU A 76 -1.22 5.81 5.46
C LEU A 76 -1.29 6.47 4.07
N SER A 77 -2.35 7.21 3.78
CA SER A 77 -2.46 7.99 2.54
C SER A 77 -1.42 9.10 2.47
N GLY A 78 -1.20 9.81 3.58
CA GLY A 78 -0.12 10.78 3.73
C GLY A 78 1.26 10.15 3.52
N VAL A 79 1.52 9.00 4.17
CA VAL A 79 2.76 8.23 4.02
C VAL A 79 3.02 7.86 2.57
N ASN A 80 2.03 7.29 1.87
CA ASN A 80 2.19 6.84 0.47
C ASN A 80 2.42 8.02 -0.49
N THR A 81 1.72 9.14 -0.27
CA THR A 81 1.88 10.35 -1.06
C THR A 81 3.27 10.95 -0.87
N ALA A 82 3.70 11.10 0.39
CA ALA A 82 5.05 11.57 0.70
C ALA A 82 6.10 10.62 0.13
N ASN A 83 5.95 9.31 0.32
CA ASN A 83 6.88 8.32 -0.21
C ASN A 83 7.03 8.43 -1.75
N THR A 84 5.96 8.75 -2.49
CA THR A 84 6.05 8.95 -3.95
C THR A 84 6.92 10.16 -4.29
N VAL A 85 6.75 11.27 -3.57
CA VAL A 85 7.55 12.49 -3.76
C VAL A 85 8.99 12.27 -3.33
N PHE A 86 9.22 11.71 -2.15
CA PHE A 86 10.57 11.51 -1.62
C PHE A 86 11.33 10.38 -2.33
N ALA A 87 10.65 9.36 -2.85
CA ALA A 87 11.27 8.38 -3.74
C ALA A 87 11.76 9.03 -5.04
N LEU A 88 11.03 10.02 -5.58
CA LEU A 88 11.50 10.80 -6.73
C LEU A 88 12.75 11.60 -6.37
N PHE A 89 12.77 12.27 -5.21
CA PHE A 89 13.97 12.97 -4.74
C PHE A 89 15.15 12.02 -4.50
N ALA A 90 14.90 10.83 -3.91
CA ALA A 90 15.91 9.80 -3.72
C ALA A 90 16.49 9.34 -5.07
N LEU A 91 15.65 9.13 -6.10
CA LEU A 91 16.14 8.82 -7.44
C LEU A 91 17.05 9.91 -8.01
N PHE A 92 16.72 11.18 -7.82
CA PHE A 92 17.52 12.29 -8.33
C PHE A 92 18.82 12.51 -7.53
N ALA A 93 18.80 12.28 -6.22
CA ALA A 93 19.94 12.52 -5.35
C ALA A 93 20.89 11.31 -5.25
N LEU A 94 20.36 10.10 -5.15
CA LEU A 94 21.09 8.86 -4.91
C LEU A 94 21.21 7.99 -6.17
N GLY A 95 20.41 8.25 -7.21
CA GLY A 95 20.43 7.48 -8.45
C GLY A 95 19.82 6.09 -8.35
N ASP A 96 19.13 5.76 -7.25
CA ASP A 96 18.60 4.41 -7.00
C ASP A 96 17.05 4.40 -7.04
N PRO A 97 16.43 3.72 -8.03
CA PRO A 97 14.97 3.62 -8.13
C PRO A 97 14.40 2.60 -7.12
N HIS A 98 13.96 3.09 -5.97
CA HIS A 98 13.38 2.23 -4.92
C HIS A 98 11.91 1.83 -5.11
N THR A 99 11.25 2.25 -6.21
CA THR A 99 9.87 1.84 -6.53
C THR A 99 9.77 1.32 -7.97
N GLY A 100 8.86 0.37 -8.21
CA GLY A 100 8.65 -0.19 -9.55
C GLY A 100 8.27 0.83 -10.61
N VAL A 101 7.58 1.92 -10.23
CA VAL A 101 7.26 3.03 -11.15
C VAL A 101 8.52 3.76 -11.57
N LEU A 102 9.44 4.03 -10.64
CA LEU A 102 10.71 4.69 -10.94
C LEU A 102 11.65 3.78 -11.74
N VAL A 103 11.65 2.47 -11.47
CA VAL A 103 12.37 1.49 -12.30
C VAL A 103 11.84 1.48 -13.73
N ALA A 104 10.53 1.52 -13.92
CA ALA A 104 9.92 1.60 -15.25
C ALA A 104 10.26 2.93 -15.95
N PHE A 105 10.24 4.04 -15.22
CA PHE A 105 10.64 5.35 -15.71
C PHE A 105 12.09 5.36 -16.22
N GLU A 106 13.03 4.82 -15.43
CA GLU A 106 14.44 4.73 -15.83
C GLU A 106 14.62 3.85 -17.08
N ARG A 107 13.95 2.69 -17.13
CA ARG A 107 13.98 1.80 -18.30
C ARG A 107 13.43 2.45 -19.56
N ALA A 108 12.39 3.29 -19.41
CA ALA A 108 11.80 4.02 -20.53
C ALA A 108 12.67 5.19 -21.03
N SER A 109 13.81 5.49 -20.37
CA SER A 109 14.73 6.55 -20.75
C SER A 109 14.05 7.93 -20.91
N LEU A 110 13.08 8.21 -20.04
CA LEU A 110 12.31 9.45 -20.09
C LEU A 110 13.12 10.66 -19.58
N PRO A 111 12.78 11.89 -20.02
CA PRO A 111 13.47 13.10 -19.56
C PRO A 111 13.43 13.26 -18.04
N ARG A 112 14.61 13.46 -17.42
CA ARG A 112 14.76 13.72 -15.97
C ARG A 112 14.50 15.18 -15.62
N THR A 113 13.32 15.66 -15.96
CA THR A 113 12.88 17.04 -15.64
C THR A 113 12.06 17.05 -14.35
N LEU A 114 12.74 17.35 -13.24
CA LEU A 114 12.14 17.33 -11.90
C LEU A 114 10.81 18.12 -11.80
N PRO A 115 10.67 19.34 -12.37
CA PRO A 115 9.40 20.08 -12.29
C PRO A 115 8.24 19.36 -12.98
N LEU A 116 8.48 18.71 -14.12
CA LEU A 116 7.46 17.95 -14.85
C LEU A 116 7.04 16.68 -14.09
N LEU A 117 7.98 16.01 -13.42
CA LEU A 117 7.69 14.82 -12.61
C LEU A 117 6.95 15.19 -11.32
N LEU A 118 7.28 16.31 -10.68
CA LEU A 118 6.50 16.82 -9.56
C LEU A 118 5.10 17.25 -9.99
N ALA A 119 4.98 17.89 -11.15
CA ALA A 119 3.68 18.24 -11.72
C ALA A 119 2.84 17.00 -12.04
N SER A 120 3.45 15.94 -12.57
CA SER A 120 2.74 14.69 -12.86
C SER A 120 2.28 13.98 -11.57
N ILE A 121 3.11 13.96 -10.53
CA ILE A 121 2.71 13.45 -9.21
C ILE A 121 1.55 14.28 -8.64
N ALA A 122 1.63 15.61 -8.70
CA ALA A 122 0.56 16.49 -8.22
C ALA A 122 -0.75 16.28 -8.97
N LEU A 123 -0.70 16.17 -10.31
CA LEU A 123 -1.87 15.87 -11.13
C LEU A 123 -2.45 14.50 -10.82
N ALA A 124 -1.60 13.46 -10.65
CA ALA A 124 -2.04 12.13 -10.27
C ALA A 124 -2.68 12.11 -8.87
N ALA A 125 -2.12 12.86 -7.91
CA ALA A 125 -2.68 13.00 -6.57
C ALA A 125 -4.05 13.69 -6.60
N CYS A 126 -4.19 14.80 -7.34
CA CYS A 126 -5.48 15.48 -7.53
C CYS A 126 -6.51 14.58 -8.22
N ALA A 127 -6.11 13.88 -9.28
CA ALA A 127 -6.97 12.94 -9.97
C ALA A 127 -7.41 11.81 -9.04
N GLY A 128 -6.50 11.24 -8.24
CA GLY A 128 -6.81 10.24 -7.23
C GLY A 128 -7.78 10.75 -6.16
N ALA A 129 -7.54 11.95 -5.63
CA ALA A 129 -8.40 12.57 -4.62
C ALA A 129 -9.84 12.80 -5.11
N VAL A 130 -10.03 13.07 -6.39
CA VAL A 130 -11.36 13.22 -7.01
C VAL A 130 -11.96 11.88 -7.41
N LEU A 131 -11.18 10.99 -8.04
CA LEU A 131 -11.67 9.72 -8.57
C LEU A 131 -12.04 8.72 -7.48
N VAL A 132 -11.31 8.68 -6.36
CA VAL A 132 -11.58 7.76 -5.26
C VAL A 132 -13.00 7.90 -4.70
N PRO A 133 -13.48 9.09 -4.30
CA PRO A 133 -14.85 9.24 -3.80
C PRO A 133 -15.90 9.05 -4.92
N VAL A 134 -15.63 9.54 -6.14
CA VAL A 134 -16.62 9.46 -7.25
C VAL A 134 -16.83 8.04 -7.76
N LEU A 135 -15.75 7.24 -7.84
CA LEU A 135 -15.81 5.86 -8.32
C LEU A 135 -15.96 4.85 -7.18
N GLY A 136 -15.63 5.22 -5.95
CA GLY A 136 -15.66 4.34 -4.77
C GLY A 136 -17.01 3.67 -4.58
N ASP A 137 -18.10 4.43 -4.55
CA ASP A 137 -19.45 3.88 -4.36
C ASP A 137 -19.86 2.92 -5.49
N ARG A 138 -19.49 3.27 -6.73
CA ARG A 138 -19.76 2.41 -7.90
C ARG A 138 -18.98 1.11 -7.80
N TYR A 139 -17.71 1.20 -7.42
CA TYR A 139 -16.83 0.06 -7.19
C TYR A 139 -17.39 -0.84 -6.08
N PHE A 140 -17.78 -0.28 -4.92
CA PHE A 140 -18.35 -1.05 -3.82
C PHE A 140 -19.66 -1.72 -4.19
N ARG A 141 -20.55 -1.06 -4.94
CA ARG A 141 -21.79 -1.69 -5.45
C ARG A 141 -21.49 -2.86 -6.37
N LEU A 142 -20.52 -2.72 -7.27
CA LEU A 142 -20.12 -3.79 -8.18
C LEU A 142 -19.48 -4.97 -7.43
N VAL A 143 -18.57 -4.69 -6.50
CA VAL A 143 -17.92 -5.70 -5.67
C VAL A 143 -18.93 -6.44 -4.79
N ARG A 144 -19.94 -5.74 -4.25
CA ARG A 144 -21.02 -6.34 -3.46
C ARG A 144 -21.92 -7.26 -4.29
N ALA A 145 -22.11 -6.97 -5.58
CA ALA A 145 -22.88 -7.82 -6.48
C ALA A 145 -22.13 -9.12 -6.88
N LEU A 146 -20.81 -9.16 -6.71
CA LEU A 146 -20.00 -10.32 -7.02
C LEU A 146 -19.90 -11.28 -5.83
N ASN A 147 -19.89 -12.58 -6.13
CA ASN A 147 -19.62 -13.59 -5.10
C ASN A 147 -18.18 -13.43 -4.58
N HIS A 148 -18.03 -13.11 -3.30
CA HIS A 148 -16.75 -12.85 -2.65
C HIS A 148 -15.72 -13.96 -2.90
N ARG A 149 -16.13 -15.24 -2.89
CA ARG A 149 -15.24 -16.37 -3.16
C ARG A 149 -14.72 -16.36 -4.59
N ARG A 150 -15.57 -16.03 -5.56
CA ARG A 150 -15.17 -15.95 -6.98
C ARG A 150 -14.23 -14.78 -7.21
N LEU A 151 -14.50 -13.63 -6.58
CA LEU A 151 -13.63 -12.46 -6.65
C LEU A 151 -12.24 -12.77 -6.06
N THR A 152 -12.19 -13.31 -4.85
CA THR A 152 -10.94 -13.69 -4.18
C THR A 152 -10.17 -14.73 -4.99
N ALA A 153 -10.84 -15.76 -5.53
CA ALA A 153 -10.20 -16.74 -6.40
C ALA A 153 -9.65 -16.11 -7.69
N ALA A 154 -10.41 -15.22 -8.33
CA ALA A 154 -9.97 -14.51 -9.53
C ALA A 154 -8.71 -13.66 -9.28
N VAL A 155 -8.64 -12.95 -8.14
CA VAL A 155 -7.43 -12.19 -7.76
C VAL A 155 -6.25 -13.13 -7.50
N CYS A 156 -6.45 -14.26 -6.81
CA CYS A 156 -5.39 -15.25 -6.62
C CYS A 156 -4.86 -15.81 -7.95
N VAL A 157 -5.74 -16.14 -8.89
CA VAL A 157 -5.36 -16.59 -10.23
C VAL A 157 -4.62 -15.50 -10.98
N LEU A 158 -5.10 -14.25 -10.94
CA LEU A 158 -4.42 -13.11 -11.56
C LEU A 158 -2.99 -12.95 -11.01
N LEU A 159 -2.80 -13.03 -9.69
CA LEU A 159 -1.48 -12.96 -9.08
C LEU A 159 -0.57 -14.10 -9.53
N ALA A 160 -1.09 -15.33 -9.65
CA ALA A 160 -0.33 -16.48 -10.14
C ALA A 160 0.07 -16.31 -11.61
N VAL A 161 -0.84 -15.83 -12.47
CA VAL A 161 -0.57 -15.53 -13.88
C VAL A 161 0.48 -14.43 -14.01
N LEU A 162 0.36 -13.33 -13.25
CA LEU A 162 1.36 -12.25 -13.28
C LEU A 162 2.72 -12.75 -12.80
N ALA A 163 2.78 -13.55 -11.73
CA ALA A 163 4.02 -14.16 -11.27
C ALA A 163 4.66 -15.06 -12.35
N TRP A 164 3.85 -15.81 -13.07
CA TRP A 164 4.30 -16.63 -14.20
C TRP A 164 4.78 -15.80 -15.39
N VAL A 165 4.07 -14.73 -15.77
CA VAL A 165 4.45 -13.86 -16.89
C VAL A 165 5.77 -13.14 -16.62
N PHE A 166 6.00 -12.65 -15.40
CA PHE A 166 7.20 -11.88 -15.08
C PHE A 166 8.42 -12.72 -14.68
N ALA A 167 8.22 -13.87 -14.02
CA ALA A 167 9.30 -14.67 -13.45
C ALA A 167 9.18 -16.18 -13.74
N GLY A 168 8.28 -16.58 -14.64
CA GLY A 168 8.07 -17.97 -15.02
C GLY A 168 7.62 -18.86 -13.86
N TRP A 169 7.98 -20.14 -13.93
CA TRP A 169 7.66 -21.11 -12.88
C TRP A 169 8.34 -20.81 -11.55
N LEU A 170 9.53 -20.20 -11.57
CA LEU A 170 10.22 -19.74 -10.36
C LEU A 170 9.39 -18.67 -9.64
N GLY A 171 8.78 -17.74 -10.37
CA GLY A 171 7.87 -16.73 -9.81
C GLY A 171 6.68 -17.33 -9.07
N VAL A 172 6.05 -18.35 -9.67
CA VAL A 172 4.92 -19.05 -9.05
C VAL A 172 5.37 -19.84 -7.81
N GLY A 173 6.50 -20.54 -7.88
CA GLY A 173 7.08 -21.25 -6.74
C GLY A 173 7.39 -20.29 -5.57
N LEU A 174 8.01 -19.15 -5.88
CA LEU A 174 8.26 -18.09 -4.89
C LEU A 174 6.96 -17.55 -4.30
N LEU A 175 5.94 -17.28 -5.12
CA LEU A 175 4.62 -16.84 -4.63
C LEU A 175 4.02 -17.84 -3.64
N CYS A 176 4.11 -19.14 -3.92
CA CYS A 176 3.65 -20.20 -3.02
C CYS A 176 4.42 -20.18 -1.69
N VAL A 177 5.75 -20.17 -1.72
CA VAL A 177 6.58 -20.12 -0.49
C VAL A 177 6.30 -18.86 0.30
N ALA A 178 6.27 -17.69 -0.36
CA ALA A 178 5.94 -16.42 0.30
C ALA A 178 4.51 -16.39 0.83
N THR A 179 3.59 -17.19 0.28
CA THR A 179 2.23 -17.32 0.81
C THR A 179 2.22 -18.17 2.08
N LEU A 180 2.92 -19.31 2.08
CA LEU A 180 3.06 -20.16 3.26
C LEU A 180 3.70 -19.43 4.44
N VAL A 181 4.83 -18.75 4.20
CA VAL A 181 5.51 -17.94 5.23
C VAL A 181 4.60 -16.82 5.74
N GLY A 182 3.84 -16.19 4.84
CA GLY A 182 2.90 -15.14 5.18
C GLY A 182 1.70 -15.58 6.01
N LEU A 183 1.38 -16.89 6.04
CA LEU A 183 0.30 -17.44 6.88
C LEU A 183 0.76 -17.75 8.31
N ILE A 184 2.07 -17.75 8.59
CA ILE A 184 2.63 -18.07 9.90
C ILE A 184 2.15 -17.08 10.99
N PRO A 185 2.32 -15.74 10.89
CA PRO A 185 2.00 -14.84 11.99
C PRO A 185 0.53 -14.89 12.43
N PRO A 186 -0.46 -14.88 11.52
CA PRO A 186 -1.87 -15.04 11.90
C PRO A 186 -2.17 -16.34 12.63
N HIS A 187 -1.47 -17.44 12.32
CA HIS A 187 -1.67 -18.72 12.98
C HIS A 187 -1.22 -18.70 14.45
N PHE A 188 -0.20 -17.89 14.77
CA PHE A 188 0.33 -17.71 16.12
C PHE A 188 -0.21 -16.46 16.85
N GLY A 189 -1.21 -15.78 16.28
CA GLY A 189 -1.75 -14.53 16.85
C GLY A 189 -0.75 -13.36 16.83
N ALA A 190 0.34 -13.46 16.09
CA ALA A 190 1.37 -12.44 15.99
C ALA A 190 1.05 -11.43 14.87
N ARG A 191 1.53 -10.17 15.02
CA ARG A 191 1.38 -9.15 13.98
C ARG A 191 2.23 -9.51 12.76
N ARG A 192 1.67 -9.40 11.55
CA ARG A 192 2.39 -9.67 10.29
C ARG A 192 3.65 -8.81 10.10
N VAL A 193 3.70 -7.66 10.78
CA VAL A 193 4.87 -6.75 10.81
C VAL A 193 6.16 -7.47 11.19
N HIS A 194 6.10 -8.53 12.02
CA HIS A 194 7.29 -9.30 12.39
C HIS A 194 7.96 -10.01 11.19
N LEU A 195 7.21 -10.34 10.13
CA LEU A 195 7.80 -10.88 8.90
C LEU A 195 8.62 -9.84 8.12
N MET A 196 8.34 -8.55 8.30
CA MET A 196 9.13 -7.48 7.66
C MET A 196 10.45 -7.26 8.39
N ALA A 197 10.54 -7.60 9.68
CA ALA A 197 11.76 -7.41 10.48
C ALA A 197 12.95 -8.22 9.96
N VAL A 198 12.70 -9.34 9.25
CA VAL A 198 13.77 -10.13 8.62
C VAL A 198 14.56 -9.33 7.56
N LEU A 199 13.95 -8.28 6.98
CA LEU A 199 14.62 -7.41 6.02
C LEU A 199 15.58 -6.43 6.68
N LEU A 200 15.45 -6.15 7.98
CA LEU A 200 16.34 -5.21 8.68
C LEU A 200 17.78 -5.73 8.73
N VAL A 201 17.98 -7.04 8.84
CA VAL A 201 19.34 -7.63 8.94
C VAL A 201 20.13 -7.49 7.63
N PRO A 202 19.61 -7.89 6.45
CA PRO A 202 20.28 -7.66 5.17
C PRO A 202 20.49 -6.18 4.81
N ILE A 203 19.68 -5.28 5.37
CA ILE A 203 19.76 -3.84 5.10
C ILE A 203 20.80 -3.16 5.99
N ALA A 204 21.04 -3.70 7.19
CA ALA A 204 22.02 -3.17 8.13
C ALA A 204 23.47 -3.66 7.86
N LEU A 205 23.63 -4.69 7.03
CA LEU A 205 24.92 -5.28 6.61
C LEU A 205 25.31 -4.77 5.22
#